data_AF-A0A833LGD5-F1
#
_entry.id   AF-A0A833LGD5-F1
#
_cell.length_a   1.000
_cell.length_b   1.000
_cell.length_c   1.000
_cell.angle_alpha   90.00
_cell.angle_beta   90.00
_cell.angle_gamma   90.00
#
_symmetry.space_group_name_H-M   'P 1'
#
loop_
_entity.id
_entity.type
_entity.pdbx_description
1 polymer ?
#
loop_
_entity_poly.entity_id
_entity_poly.type
_entity_poly.pdbx_seq_one_letter_code
_entity_poly.pdbx_strand_id
1 'polypeptide(L)'
;MARHQLKPLFDQVVIKELEPDRMRRSGLVVPAGAEEQPPQHGIVLDVGRGVDWWESAGVRMPVRAGDHVVFPASAGSWVEVDEERLLVCRVTELLGVLETVSDSAPIESRDDG
;
A
#
# COMPACT_ATOMS: atom_id res chain seq x y z
N MET A 1 5.72 -24.07 18.74
CA MET A 1 5.65 -23.93 17.27
C MET A 1 6.43 -22.69 16.89
N ALA A 2 7.30 -22.77 15.89
CA ALA A 2 7.99 -21.60 15.36
C ALA A 2 7.10 -20.92 14.32
N ARG A 3 7.05 -19.59 14.33
CA ARG A 3 6.40 -18.76 13.30
C ARG A 3 7.49 -18.00 12.55
N HIS A 4 7.49 -18.07 11.24
CA HIS A 4 8.39 -17.32 10.38
C HIS A 4 7.84 -15.91 10.17
N GLN A 5 8.71 -14.91 10.31
CA GLN A 5 8.40 -13.53 9.93
C GLN A 5 9.28 -13.17 8.74
N LEU A 6 8.66 -12.76 7.63
CA LEU A 6 9.40 -12.31 6.47
C LEU A 6 9.96 -10.90 6.74
N LYS A 7 11.29 -10.79 6.77
CA LYS A 7 12.00 -9.52 6.89
C LYS A 7 12.44 -9.03 5.50
N PRO A 8 11.92 -7.91 4.99
CA PRO A 8 12.34 -7.37 3.70
C PRO A 8 13.77 -6.84 3.74
N LEU A 9 14.47 -6.93 2.61
CA LEU A 9 15.83 -6.42 2.45
C LEU A 9 15.82 -5.08 1.71
N PHE A 10 16.81 -4.22 2.01
CA PHE A 10 17.00 -2.93 1.35
C PHE A 10 15.74 -2.04 1.38
N ASP A 11 15.28 -1.57 0.22
CA ASP A 11 14.10 -0.73 0.02
C ASP A 11 12.82 -1.54 -0.21
N GLN A 12 12.82 -2.84 0.10
CA GLN A 12 11.64 -3.68 -0.04
C GLN A 12 10.63 -3.47 1.11
N VAL A 13 9.38 -3.77 0.82
CA VAL A 13 8.25 -3.72 1.74
C VAL A 13 7.44 -5.02 1.64
N VAL A 14 6.96 -5.51 2.77
CA VAL A 14 6.08 -6.69 2.84
C VAL A 14 4.66 -6.21 3.07
N ILE A 15 3.73 -6.64 2.23
CA ILE A 15 2.34 -6.18 2.22
C ILE A 15 1.41 -7.38 2.29
N LYS A 16 0.38 -7.27 3.13
CA LYS A 16 -0.79 -8.16 3.09
C LYS A 16 -1.86 -7.52 2.21
N GLU A 17 -2.19 -8.17 1.11
CA GLU A 17 -3.29 -7.73 0.24
C GLU A 17 -4.60 -7.74 1.03
N LEU A 18 -5.40 -6.70 0.86
CA LEU A 18 -6.78 -6.69 1.33
C LEU A 18 -7.66 -7.14 0.17
N GLU A 19 -8.57 -8.08 0.40
CA GLU A 19 -9.43 -8.58 -0.67
C GLU A 19 -10.20 -7.44 -1.37
N PRO A 20 -10.21 -7.41 -2.72
CA PRO A 20 -10.86 -6.35 -3.50
C PRO A 20 -12.40 -6.30 -3.39
N ASP A 21 -13.01 -7.23 -2.65
CA ASP A 21 -14.47 -7.43 -2.55
C ASP A 21 -15.24 -6.35 -1.79
N ARG A 22 -14.56 -5.31 -1.27
CA ARG A 22 -15.24 -4.12 -0.73
C ARG A 22 -15.41 -2.98 -1.74
N MET A 23 -14.57 -2.84 -2.76
CA MET A 23 -14.70 -1.75 -3.73
C MET A 23 -15.64 -2.09 -4.90
N ARG A 24 -15.86 -3.39 -5.17
CA ARG A 24 -16.86 -3.87 -6.15
C ARG A 24 -18.32 -3.74 -5.67
N ARG A 25 -18.56 -3.41 -4.40
CA ARG A 25 -19.91 -3.33 -3.80
C ARG A 25 -20.65 -2.01 -4.03
N SER A 26 -20.09 -1.05 -4.77
CA SER A 26 -20.79 0.19 -5.16
C SER A 26 -21.65 0.07 -6.43
N GLY A 27 -21.85 -1.14 -6.98
CA GLY A 27 -22.76 -1.36 -8.12
C GLY A 27 -22.20 -0.96 -9.49
N LEU A 28 -20.95 -0.49 -9.56
CA LEU A 28 -20.23 -0.33 -10.82
C LEU A 28 -19.53 -1.64 -11.18
N VAL A 29 -20.23 -2.47 -11.93
CA VAL A 29 -19.64 -3.59 -12.69
C VAL A 29 -18.64 -2.98 -13.67
N VAL A 30 -17.34 -3.18 -13.43
CA VAL A 30 -16.32 -2.90 -14.44
C VAL A 30 -16.60 -3.83 -15.62
N PRO A 31 -16.86 -3.32 -16.84
CA PRO A 31 -17.07 -4.16 -18.02
C PRO A 31 -15.86 -5.06 -18.23
N ALA A 32 -16.06 -6.25 -18.79
CA ALA A 32 -15.03 -7.27 -19.02
C ALA A 32 -13.99 -6.88 -20.12
N GLY A 33 -13.56 -5.62 -20.17
CA GLY A 33 -12.69 -5.05 -21.21
C GLY A 33 -11.57 -4.15 -20.70
N ALA A 34 -11.26 -4.14 -19.40
CA ALA A 34 -10.00 -3.55 -18.93
C ALA A 34 -8.88 -4.56 -19.20
N GLU A 35 -8.06 -4.32 -20.22
CA GLU A 35 -6.88 -5.17 -20.50
C GLU A 35 -5.87 -5.17 -19.34
N GLU A 36 -5.93 -4.16 -18.47
CA GLU A 36 -5.05 -4.00 -17.32
C GLU A 36 -5.81 -4.17 -15.99
N GLN A 37 -5.28 -5.01 -15.09
CA GLN A 37 -5.88 -5.25 -13.78
C GLN A 37 -5.84 -3.95 -12.95
N PRO A 38 -6.93 -3.60 -12.23
CA PRO A 38 -6.95 -2.39 -11.42
C PRO A 38 -5.86 -2.43 -10.35
N PRO A 39 -5.34 -1.25 -9.92
CA PRO A 39 -4.44 -1.17 -8.78
C PRO A 39 -5.05 -1.85 -7.55
N GLN A 40 -4.20 -2.58 -6.83
CA GLN A 40 -4.55 -3.29 -5.62
C GLN A 40 -4.20 -2.44 -4.40
N HIS A 41 -4.74 -2.82 -3.25
CA HIS A 41 -4.44 -2.15 -1.99
C HIS A 41 -4.24 -3.15 -0.86
N GLY A 42 -3.43 -2.78 0.12
CA GLY A 42 -3.02 -3.68 1.19
C GLY A 42 -2.48 -2.95 2.41
N ILE A 43 -2.16 -3.71 3.45
CA ILE A 43 -1.54 -3.20 4.68
C ILE A 43 -0.06 -3.57 4.70
N VAL A 44 0.80 -2.59 4.94
CA VAL A 44 2.24 -2.83 5.15
C VAL A 44 2.43 -3.61 6.45
N LEU A 45 3.08 -4.77 6.36
CA LEU A 45 3.42 -5.59 7.53
C LEU A 45 4.82 -5.27 8.05
N ASP A 46 5.77 -5.01 7.16
CA ASP A 46 7.15 -4.70 7.51
C ASP A 46 7.85 -3.91 6.40
N VAL A 47 8.90 -3.17 6.75
CA VAL A 47 9.67 -2.32 5.83
C VAL A 47 11.16 -2.61 5.98
N GLY A 48 11.88 -2.59 4.86
CA GLY A 48 13.32 -2.77 4.88
C GLY A 48 14.04 -1.57 5.50
N ARG A 49 15.35 -1.69 5.70
CA ARG A 49 16.18 -0.61 6.27
C ARG A 49 16.43 0.56 5.31
N GLY A 50 15.99 0.46 4.06
CA GLY A 50 16.40 1.32 2.96
C GLY A 50 17.72 0.85 2.32
N VAL A 51 18.18 1.59 1.32
CA VAL A 51 19.50 1.36 0.70
C VAL A 51 20.57 2.13 1.46
N ASP A 52 21.80 1.62 1.46
CA ASP A 52 22.86 2.12 2.37
C ASP A 52 23.17 3.62 2.20
N TRP A 53 23.02 4.17 0.98
CA TRP A 53 23.26 5.60 0.75
C TRP A 53 22.12 6.52 1.23
N TRP A 54 20.93 6.00 1.51
CA TRP A 54 19.80 6.78 2.01
C TRP A 54 20.07 7.38 3.37
N GLU A 55 20.73 6.62 4.26
CA GLU A 55 21.08 7.09 5.60
C GLU A 55 21.98 8.33 5.52
N SER A 56 23.03 8.26 4.70
CA SER A 56 23.94 9.39 4.45
C SER A 56 23.26 10.60 3.81
N ALA A 57 22.16 10.39 3.08
CA ALA A 57 21.34 11.44 2.46
C ALA A 57 20.17 11.90 3.35
N GLY A 58 19.99 11.34 4.55
CA GLY A 58 18.85 11.62 5.43
C GLY A 58 17.51 11.11 4.93
N VAL A 59 17.51 10.21 3.94
CA VAL A 59 16.30 9.60 3.37
C VAL A 59 15.87 8.42 4.26
N ARG A 60 14.56 8.31 4.52
CA ARG A 60 13.95 7.20 5.25
C ARG A 60 12.93 6.51 4.38
N MET A 61 12.54 5.29 4.75
CA MET A 61 11.39 4.63 4.13
C MET A 61 10.17 5.56 4.23
N PRO A 62 9.48 5.85 3.10
CA PRO A 62 8.31 6.73 3.08
C PRO A 62 7.02 6.07 3.61
N VAL A 63 7.11 4.81 4.06
CA VAL A 63 6.01 4.03 4.63
C VAL A 63 6.49 3.29 5.86
N ARG A 64 5.55 2.84 6.69
CA ARG A 64 5.78 2.06 7.91
C ARG A 64 4.75 0.95 8.04
N ALA A 65 5.02 0.00 8.94
CA ALA A 65 4.05 -1.04 9.27
C ALA A 65 2.72 -0.42 9.74
N GLY A 66 1.61 -0.96 9.24
CA GLY A 66 0.25 -0.49 9.49
C GLY A 66 -0.30 0.49 8.45
N ASP A 67 0.54 1.07 7.59
CA ASP A 67 0.07 1.97 6.53
C ASP A 67 -0.79 1.19 5.51
N HIS A 68 -1.88 1.80 5.08
CA HIS A 68 -2.71 1.29 3.97
C HIS A 68 -2.16 1.85 2.67
N VAL A 69 -1.65 0.99 1.80
CA VAL A 69 -0.97 1.39 0.56
C VAL A 69 -1.72 0.92 -0.68
N VAL A 70 -1.52 1.63 -1.77
CA VAL A 70 -1.98 1.28 -3.12
C VAL A 70 -0.77 0.94 -4.00
N PHE A 71 -0.88 -0.10 -4.81
CA PHE A 71 0.19 -0.57 -5.69
C PHE A 71 -0.39 -1.14 -7.01
N PRO A 72 0.35 -1.09 -8.13
CA PRO A 72 -0.11 -1.72 -9.37
C PRO A 72 -0.17 -3.24 -9.20
N ALA A 73 -1.05 -3.92 -9.94
CA ALA A 73 -1.16 -5.38 -9.92
C ALA A 73 0.14 -6.10 -10.37
N SER A 74 1.01 -5.39 -11.08
CA SER A 74 2.32 -5.86 -11.54
C SER A 74 3.45 -5.65 -10.52
N ALA A 75 3.17 -5.09 -9.34
CA ALA A 75 4.20 -4.81 -8.34
C ALA A 75 4.82 -6.09 -7.79
N GLY A 76 6.15 -6.11 -7.69
CA GLY A 76 6.90 -7.08 -6.90
C GLY A 76 6.64 -8.56 -7.20
N SER A 77 6.62 -9.37 -6.14
CA SER A 77 6.46 -10.81 -6.20
C SER A 77 5.62 -11.34 -5.04
N TRP A 78 4.77 -12.32 -5.33
CA TRP A 78 3.97 -13.02 -4.34
C TRP A 78 4.76 -14.17 -3.72
N VAL A 79 4.73 -14.25 -2.40
CA VAL A 79 5.37 -15.32 -1.62
C VAL A 79 4.38 -15.87 -0.59
N GLU A 80 4.49 -17.15 -0.28
CA GLU A 80 3.73 -17.79 0.79
C GLU A 80 4.65 -18.06 1.98
N VAL A 81 4.27 -17.56 3.16
CA VAL A 81 5.00 -17.77 4.42
C VAL A 81 3.98 -18.21 5.46
N ASP A 82 4.18 -19.40 6.04
CA ASP A 82 3.27 -19.98 7.04
C ASP A 82 1.78 -19.90 6.62
N GLU A 83 1.47 -20.29 5.37
CA GLU A 83 0.12 -20.26 4.78
C GLU A 83 -0.47 -18.84 4.55
N GLU A 84 0.32 -17.78 4.77
CA GLU A 84 -0.06 -16.41 4.42
C GLU A 84 0.56 -16.01 3.07
N ARG A 85 -0.30 -15.57 2.14
CA ARG A 85 0.11 -14.98 0.85
C ARG A 85 0.47 -13.51 1.06
N LEU A 86 1.72 -13.16 0.78
CA LEU A 86 2.30 -11.84 0.99
C LEU A 86 2.83 -11.29 -0.33
N LEU A 87 2.71 -9.98 -0.53
CA LEU A 87 3.40 -9.26 -1.59
C LEU A 87 4.71 -8.69 -1.05
N VAL A 88 5.80 -8.89 -1.79
CA VAL A 88 7.08 -8.22 -1.58
C VAL A 88 7.39 -7.37 -2.79
N CYS A 89 7.48 -6.05 -2.62
CA CYS A 89 7.83 -5.11 -3.70
C CYS A 89 8.81 -4.05 -3.20
N ARG A 90 9.40 -3.27 -4.09
CA ARG A 90 10.16 -2.08 -3.69
C ARG A 90 9.22 -0.97 -3.28
N VAL A 91 9.65 -0.14 -2.35
CA VAL A 91 8.87 1.01 -1.90
C VAL A 91 8.60 2.03 -3.02
N THR A 92 9.45 2.05 -4.05
CA THR A 92 9.27 2.90 -5.24
C THR A 92 8.17 2.43 -6.19
N GLU A 93 7.65 1.21 -6.00
CA GLU A 93 6.51 0.67 -6.77
C GLU A 93 5.16 1.02 -6.12
N LEU A 94 5.16 1.57 -4.90
CA LEU A 94 3.93 2.02 -4.24
C LEU A 94 3.42 3.30 -4.89
N LEU A 95 2.11 3.35 -5.15
CA LEU A 95 1.44 4.53 -5.72
C LEU A 95 1.11 5.58 -4.66
N GLY A 96 0.92 5.16 -3.41
CA GLY A 96 0.66 6.06 -2.29
C GLY A 96 0.17 5.36 -1.03
N VAL A 97 0.07 6.14 0.05
CA VAL A 97 -0.56 5.77 1.33
C VAL A 97 -1.96 6.40 1.37
N LEU A 98 -2.98 5.64 1.75
CA LEU A 98 -4.34 6.12 1.96
C LEU A 98 -4.46 6.72 3.36
N GLU A 99 -4.75 8.03 3.42
CA GLU A 99 -5.06 8.74 4.65
C GLU A 99 -6.56 9.04 4.75
N THR A 100 -7.14 8.90 5.95
CA THR A 100 -8.53 9.31 6.17
C THR A 100 -8.57 10.82 6.37
N VAL A 101 -9.06 11.53 5.36
CA VAL A 101 -9.35 12.97 5.48
C VAL A 101 -10.76 13.11 6.06
N SER A 102 -10.89 13.75 7.22
CA SER A 102 -12.19 14.17 7.74
C SER A 102 -12.56 15.48 7.05
N ASP A 103 -13.60 15.47 6.22
CA ASP A 103 -14.17 16.67 5.61
C ASP A 103 -14.79 17.58 6.69
N SER A 104 -13.96 18.33 7.39
CA SER A 104 -14.37 19.52 8.13
C SER A 104 -13.70 20.73 7.50
N ALA A 105 -14.07 21.04 6.26
CA ALA A 105 -13.78 22.36 5.71
C ALA A 105 -14.67 23.40 6.42
N PRO A 106 -14.11 24.55 6.86
CA PRO A 106 -14.93 25.68 7.28
C PRO A 106 -15.76 26.11 6.07
N ILE A 107 -17.08 26.11 6.21
CA ILE A 107 -17.94 26.85 5.31
C ILE A 107 -17.52 28.31 5.53
N GLU A 108 -16.70 28.87 4.65
CA GLU A 108 -16.54 30.33 4.57
C GLU A 108 -17.93 30.89 4.30
N SER A 109 -18.56 31.34 5.38
CA SER A 109 -19.72 32.20 5.34
C SER A 109 -19.28 33.44 4.56
N ARG A 110 -19.62 33.45 3.28
CA ARG A 110 -19.92 34.69 2.56
C ARG A 110 -21.04 35.36 3.34
N ASP A 111 -20.65 36.17 4.32
CA ASP A 111 -21.53 37.16 4.91
C ASP A 111 -21.35 38.41 4.06
N ASP A 112 -22.30 38.56 3.14
CA ASP A 112 -22.45 39.74 2.30
C ASP A 112 -22.75 40.93 3.22
N GLY A 113 -21.88 41.95 3.18
CA GLY A 113 -22.05 43.23 3.87
C GLY A 113 -21.62 44.39 2.99
#